data_AF-A0A0F9ADA0-F1
#
_entry.id   AF-A0A0F9ADA0-F1
#
_cell.length_a   1.000
_cell.length_b   1.000
_cell.length_c   1.000
_cell.angle_alpha   90.00
_cell.angle_beta   90.00
_cell.angle_gamma   90.00
#
_symmetry.space_group_name_H-M   'P 1'
#
loop_
_entity.id
_entity.type
_entity.pdbx_description
1 polymer ?
#
loop_
_entity_poly.entity_id
_entity_poly.type
_entity_poly.pdbx_seq_one_letter_code
_entity_poly.pdbx_strand_id
1 'polypeptide(L)'
;MRDPDTGPDSAPSDGAVLPEMPETPAEREARKLIKRQRRNLRKAEAEGFMAGICAMLRPGDLALDCGANMGVVTTQLARSGADVIAYEPDPFAFSHLDDRFSCHDTVTLVNAALGTHEGTVQLMRAENFEANPEGASVKSTILDGGRAIDQASAIDVTLLDFPALVAQLVAERGEIAFVKMDIEGAEGVVLRDSAQLIASYKPVMVIESATTSEYNEVAA
;
A
#
# COMPACT_ATOMS: atom_id res chain seq x y z
N MET A 1 -37.36 -24.51 67.19
CA MET A 1 -36.03 -24.00 67.55
C MET A 1 -35.15 -24.26 66.34
N ARG A 2 -34.95 -23.26 65.49
CA ARG A 2 -34.09 -23.34 64.29
C ARG A 2 -32.75 -22.74 64.69
N ASP A 3 -31.69 -23.53 64.67
CA ASP A 3 -30.32 -23.01 64.72
C ASP A 3 -29.91 -22.53 63.31
N PRO A 4 -29.28 -21.35 63.20
CA PRO A 4 -28.76 -20.86 61.94
C PRO A 4 -27.31 -21.34 61.72
N ASP A 5 -27.12 -21.96 60.57
CA ASP A 5 -26.09 -21.60 59.58
C ASP A 5 -24.67 -21.28 60.08
N THR A 6 -23.75 -22.24 59.92
CA THR A 6 -22.30 -22.00 59.81
C THR A 6 -21.71 -22.89 58.71
N GLY A 7 -21.93 -22.50 57.45
CA GLY A 7 -21.17 -23.02 56.29
C GLY A 7 -19.73 -22.46 56.24
N PRO A 8 -18.77 -23.16 55.62
CA PRO A 8 -17.34 -22.90 55.80
C PRO A 8 -16.81 -21.78 54.87
N ASP A 9 -15.87 -21.02 55.43
CA ASP A 9 -14.77 -20.27 54.82
C ASP A 9 -14.88 -19.94 53.31
N SER A 10 -15.33 -18.73 53.02
CA SER A 10 -15.10 -18.06 51.75
C SER A 10 -13.61 -17.73 51.61
N ALA A 11 -12.89 -18.44 50.75
CA ALA A 11 -11.58 -18.00 50.29
C ALA A 11 -11.71 -16.66 49.55
N PRO A 12 -10.90 -15.63 49.85
CA PRO A 12 -10.79 -14.49 48.96
C PRO A 12 -9.87 -14.89 47.80
N SER A 13 -10.43 -15.22 46.64
CA SER A 13 -9.67 -15.29 45.40
C SER A 13 -9.63 -13.90 44.75
N ASP A 14 -9.07 -12.92 45.45
CA ASP A 14 -8.61 -11.70 44.80
C ASP A 14 -7.29 -12.04 44.12
N GLY A 15 -7.39 -12.43 42.85
CA GLY A 15 -6.27 -12.46 41.93
C GLY A 15 -5.72 -11.04 41.80
N ALA A 16 -4.81 -10.67 42.68
CA ALA A 16 -4.08 -9.42 42.61
C ALA A 16 -3.33 -9.39 41.27
N VAL A 17 -3.90 -8.68 40.30
CA VAL A 17 -3.19 -8.28 39.09
C VAL A 17 -2.06 -7.39 39.55
N LEU A 18 -0.84 -7.93 39.57
CA LEU A 18 0.35 -7.15 39.87
C LEU A 18 0.40 -5.99 38.86
N PRO A 19 0.57 -4.74 39.32
CA PRO A 19 0.63 -3.60 38.42
C PRO A 19 1.80 -3.80 37.45
N GLU A 20 1.52 -3.64 36.15
CA GLU A 20 2.56 -3.66 35.13
C GLU A 20 3.62 -2.62 35.51
N MET A 21 4.84 -3.08 35.72
CA MET A 21 5.96 -2.20 36.00
C MET A 21 6.25 -1.34 34.77
N PRO A 22 6.48 -0.02 34.93
CA PRO A 22 6.74 0.87 33.81
C PRO A 22 8.04 0.47 33.09
N GLU A 23 7.97 0.40 31.77
CA GLU A 23 9.09 0.07 30.87
C GLU A 23 10.32 0.94 31.17
N THR A 24 11.46 0.30 31.44
CA THR A 24 12.73 0.98 31.66
C THR A 24 13.22 1.67 30.38
N PRO A 25 14.09 2.69 30.48
CA PRO A 25 14.69 3.32 29.29
C PRO A 25 15.40 2.32 28.37
N ALA A 26 16.06 1.31 28.95
CA ALA A 26 16.76 0.27 28.21
C ALA A 26 15.78 -0.65 27.44
N GLU A 27 14.66 -1.05 28.06
CA GLU A 27 13.61 -1.83 27.39
C GLU A 27 12.96 -1.03 26.25
N ARG A 28 12.74 0.27 26.45
CA ARG A 28 12.21 1.16 25.41
C ARG A 28 13.17 1.30 24.22
N GLU A 29 14.47 1.45 24.49
CA GLU A 29 15.52 1.47 23.47
C GLU A 29 15.56 0.15 22.69
N ALA A 30 15.58 -0.98 23.40
CA ALA A 30 15.56 -2.32 22.82
C ALA A 30 14.32 -2.55 21.96
N ARG A 31 13.13 -2.13 22.41
CA ARG A 31 11.88 -2.22 21.63
C ARG A 31 11.95 -1.39 20.34
N LYS A 32 12.50 -0.18 20.39
CA LYS A 32 12.72 0.65 19.19
C LYS A 32 13.68 -0.03 18.21
N LEU A 33 14.78 -0.59 18.71
CA LEU A 33 15.76 -1.32 17.90
C LEU A 33 15.15 -2.57 17.27
N ILE A 34 14.41 -3.39 18.03
CA ILE A 34 13.71 -4.57 17.51
C ILE A 34 12.70 -4.18 16.43
N LYS A 35 11.89 -3.12 16.67
CA LYS A 35 10.94 -2.61 15.67
C LYS A 35 11.65 -2.16 14.39
N ARG A 36 12.79 -1.46 14.52
CA ARG A 36 13.62 -1.04 13.39
C ARG A 36 14.18 -2.24 12.63
N GLN A 37 14.74 -3.23 13.32
CA GLN A 37 15.30 -4.43 12.70
C GLN A 37 14.22 -5.23 11.95
N ARG A 38 13.02 -5.42 12.55
CA ARG A 38 11.89 -6.06 11.87
C ARG A 38 11.43 -5.30 10.63
N ARG A 39 11.48 -3.96 10.65
CA ARG A 39 11.19 -3.15 9.46
C ARG A 39 12.27 -3.33 8.38
N ASN A 40 13.54 -3.35 8.76
CA ASN A 40 14.64 -3.54 7.82
C ASN A 40 14.57 -4.92 7.15
N LEU A 41 14.27 -5.98 7.90
CA LEU A 41 14.12 -7.33 7.34
C LEU A 41 12.99 -7.40 6.33
N ARG A 42 11.78 -6.90 6.67
CA ARG A 42 10.65 -6.84 5.74
C ARG A 42 10.96 -6.05 4.47
N LYS A 43 11.68 -4.94 4.62
CA LYS A 43 12.13 -4.15 3.47
C LYS A 43 13.08 -4.96 2.58
N ALA A 44 14.05 -5.66 3.15
CA ALA A 44 14.98 -6.51 2.39
C ALA A 44 14.27 -7.67 1.68
N GLU A 45 13.26 -8.27 2.31
CA GLU A 45 12.42 -9.31 1.70
C GLU A 45 11.64 -8.76 0.50
N ALA A 46 11.00 -7.60 0.65
CA ALA A 46 10.27 -6.94 -0.44
C ALA A 46 11.20 -6.54 -1.60
N GLU A 47 12.35 -5.94 -1.30
CA GLU A 47 13.37 -5.59 -2.31
C GLU A 47 13.90 -6.83 -3.03
N GLY A 48 14.17 -7.92 -2.31
CA GLY A 48 14.61 -9.18 -2.90
C GLY A 48 13.56 -9.83 -3.80
N PHE A 49 12.29 -9.78 -3.40
CA PHE A 49 11.18 -10.29 -4.21
C PHE A 49 11.00 -9.46 -5.49
N MET A 50 11.00 -8.13 -5.38
CA MET A 50 10.95 -7.23 -6.53
C MET A 50 12.14 -7.44 -7.48
N ALA A 51 13.35 -7.62 -6.96
CA ALA A 51 14.51 -7.93 -7.77
C ALA A 51 14.35 -9.25 -8.55
N GLY A 52 13.77 -10.27 -7.91
CA GLY A 52 13.44 -11.54 -8.57
C GLY A 52 12.44 -11.39 -9.71
N ILE A 53 11.39 -10.58 -9.52
CA ILE A 53 10.41 -10.26 -10.58
C ILE A 53 11.09 -9.51 -11.73
N CYS A 54 11.84 -8.46 -11.43
CA CYS A 54 12.53 -7.66 -12.46
C CYS A 54 13.51 -8.51 -13.29
N ALA A 55 14.12 -9.53 -12.69
CA ALA A 55 15.01 -10.46 -13.40
C ALA A 55 14.27 -11.42 -14.37
N MET A 56 12.95 -11.57 -14.24
CA MET A 56 12.12 -12.37 -15.15
C MET A 56 11.51 -11.55 -16.29
N LEU A 57 11.42 -10.22 -16.13
CA LEU A 57 10.94 -9.32 -17.18
C LEU A 57 11.92 -9.26 -18.35
N ARG A 58 11.36 -9.09 -19.54
CA ARG A 58 12.09 -8.96 -20.80
C ARG A 58 11.95 -7.53 -21.34
N PRO A 59 12.91 -7.07 -22.16
CA PRO A 59 12.76 -5.80 -22.84
C PRO A 59 11.46 -5.73 -23.66
N GLY A 60 10.69 -4.66 -23.48
CA GLY A 60 9.39 -4.45 -24.13
C GLY A 60 8.18 -5.11 -23.44
N ASP A 61 8.39 -5.90 -22.40
CA ASP A 61 7.29 -6.38 -21.55
C ASP A 61 6.57 -5.17 -20.92
N LEU A 62 5.24 -5.22 -20.87
CA LEU A 62 4.45 -4.16 -20.25
C LEU A 62 4.35 -4.37 -18.74
N ALA A 63 4.78 -3.37 -17.96
CA ALA A 63 4.68 -3.35 -16.51
C ALA A 63 3.91 -2.12 -16.02
N LEU A 64 3.00 -2.31 -15.06
CA LEU A 64 2.26 -1.22 -14.42
C LEU A 64 2.78 -1.00 -12.99
N ASP A 65 3.11 0.26 -12.67
CA ASP A 65 3.47 0.70 -11.33
C ASP A 65 2.35 1.60 -10.78
N CYS A 66 1.42 1.01 -10.03
CA CYS A 66 0.26 1.69 -9.48
C CYS A 66 0.60 2.21 -8.08
N GLY A 67 0.60 3.54 -7.91
CA GLY A 67 1.16 4.21 -6.74
C GLY A 67 2.68 4.30 -6.82
N ALA A 68 3.17 4.90 -7.90
CA ALA A 68 4.59 4.96 -8.21
C ALA A 68 5.40 5.84 -7.24
N ASN A 69 4.74 6.74 -6.52
CA ASN A 69 5.35 7.72 -5.62
C ASN A 69 6.51 8.44 -6.33
N MET A 70 7.66 8.61 -5.68
CA MET A 70 8.89 9.19 -6.26
C MET A 70 9.69 8.17 -7.10
N GLY A 71 9.07 7.07 -7.56
CA GLY A 71 9.62 6.22 -8.62
C GLY A 71 10.69 5.21 -8.21
N VAL A 72 10.70 4.76 -6.95
CA VAL A 72 11.65 3.74 -6.47
C VAL A 72 11.43 2.38 -7.17
N VAL A 73 10.17 1.95 -7.31
CA VAL A 73 9.80 0.72 -8.02
C VAL A 73 9.91 0.93 -9.52
N THR A 74 9.41 2.05 -10.05
CA THR A 74 9.54 2.44 -11.46
C THR A 74 10.98 2.35 -11.95
N THR A 75 11.95 2.77 -11.13
CA THR A 75 13.39 2.68 -11.48
C THR A 75 13.85 1.23 -11.69
N GLN A 76 13.36 0.30 -10.87
CA GLN A 76 13.73 -1.12 -10.96
C GLN A 76 13.11 -1.76 -12.20
N LEU A 77 11.84 -1.46 -12.47
CA LEU A 77 11.13 -1.94 -13.66
C LEU A 77 11.75 -1.38 -14.96
N ALA A 78 12.02 -0.07 -15.02
CA ALA A 78 12.64 0.54 -16.19
C ALA A 78 14.03 -0.07 -16.50
N ARG A 79 14.80 -0.42 -15.46
CA ARG A 79 16.11 -1.08 -15.60
C ARG A 79 16.05 -2.48 -16.19
N SER A 80 14.92 -3.18 -16.13
CA SER A 80 14.75 -4.47 -16.82
C SER A 80 14.55 -4.30 -18.33
N GLY A 81 14.37 -3.06 -18.82
CA GLY A 81 14.03 -2.75 -20.21
C GLY A 81 12.54 -2.90 -20.52
N ALA A 82 11.70 -3.12 -19.49
CA ALA A 82 10.26 -3.14 -19.64
C ALA A 82 9.72 -1.77 -20.06
N ASP A 83 8.59 -1.78 -20.75
CA ASP A 83 7.77 -0.59 -20.95
C ASP A 83 6.91 -0.40 -19.70
N VAL A 84 7.16 0.68 -18.97
CA VAL A 84 6.54 0.94 -17.67
C VAL A 84 5.50 2.04 -17.81
N ILE A 85 4.30 1.81 -17.28
CA ILE A 85 3.33 2.89 -17.06
C ILE A 85 3.21 3.11 -15.55
N ALA A 86 3.59 4.30 -15.09
CA ALA A 86 3.63 4.67 -13.68
C ALA A 86 2.49 5.64 -13.36
N TYR A 87 1.62 5.23 -12.44
CA TYR A 87 0.47 6.01 -11.98
C TYR A 87 0.76 6.57 -10.59
N GLU A 88 0.71 7.88 -10.42
CA GLU A 88 0.86 8.54 -9.13
C GLU A 88 -0.14 9.70 -9.01
N PRO A 89 -1.11 9.65 -8.07
CA PRO A 89 -2.10 10.71 -7.92
C PRO A 89 -1.55 11.99 -7.29
N ASP A 90 -0.58 11.92 -6.38
CA ASP A 90 -0.08 13.07 -5.63
C ASP A 90 0.81 13.95 -6.53
N PRO A 91 0.40 15.18 -6.88
CA PRO A 91 1.19 16.05 -7.75
C PRO A 91 2.61 16.33 -7.25
N PHE A 92 2.84 16.27 -5.93
CA PHE A 92 4.18 16.45 -5.37
C PHE A 92 5.08 15.23 -5.65
N ALA A 93 4.59 14.01 -5.44
CA ALA A 93 5.36 12.82 -5.78
C ALA A 93 5.52 12.71 -7.30
N PHE A 94 4.45 13.02 -8.03
CA PHE A 94 4.45 13.02 -9.48
C PHE A 94 5.50 13.96 -10.07
N SER A 95 5.71 15.17 -9.50
CA SER A 95 6.76 16.06 -10.00
C SER A 95 8.17 15.47 -9.86
N HIS A 96 8.45 14.76 -8.76
CA HIS A 96 9.73 14.07 -8.58
C HIS A 96 9.88 12.86 -9.49
N LEU A 97 8.76 12.18 -9.78
CA LEU A 97 8.70 11.10 -10.74
C LEU A 97 8.98 11.63 -12.17
N ASP A 98 8.39 12.75 -12.54
CA ASP A 98 8.58 13.44 -13.83
C ASP A 98 10.01 13.95 -14.00
N ASP A 99 10.57 14.59 -12.99
CA ASP A 99 11.98 15.01 -12.98
C ASP A 99 12.94 13.83 -13.21
N ARG A 100 12.56 12.63 -12.77
CA ARG A 100 13.37 11.42 -12.92
C ARG A 100 13.22 10.76 -14.29
N PHE A 101 12.02 10.75 -14.87
CA PHE A 101 11.68 9.89 -16.02
C PHE A 101 11.17 10.62 -17.26
N SER A 102 11.01 11.94 -17.24
CA SER A 102 10.50 12.73 -18.38
C SER A 102 11.26 12.50 -19.70
N CYS A 103 12.52 12.08 -19.64
CA CYS A 103 13.36 11.79 -20.80
C CYS A 103 13.59 10.27 -21.03
N HIS A 104 12.82 9.39 -20.38
CA HIS A 104 13.02 7.95 -20.44
C HIS A 104 12.07 7.31 -21.46
N ASP A 105 12.61 6.78 -22.56
CA ASP A 105 11.81 6.31 -23.70
C ASP A 105 10.82 5.19 -23.38
N THR A 106 11.11 4.38 -22.36
CA THR A 106 10.27 3.23 -21.96
C THR A 106 9.41 3.50 -20.72
N VAL A 107 9.32 4.74 -20.24
CA VAL A 107 8.50 5.08 -19.06
C VAL A 107 7.46 6.12 -19.43
N THR A 108 6.19 5.76 -19.26
CA THR A 108 5.04 6.65 -19.39
C THR A 108 4.53 7.02 -18.00
N LEU A 109 4.34 8.31 -17.75
CA LEU A 109 3.88 8.82 -16.46
C LEU A 109 2.42 9.28 -16.56
N VAL A 110 1.61 8.92 -15.57
CA VAL A 110 0.20 9.31 -15.49
C VAL A 110 -0.12 9.87 -14.11
N ASN A 111 -0.44 11.17 -14.04
CA ASN A 111 -0.81 11.82 -12.79
C ASN A 111 -2.30 11.59 -12.47
N ALA A 112 -2.62 10.38 -12.01
CA ALA A 112 -3.99 10.00 -11.66
C ALA A 112 -4.03 8.90 -10.60
N ALA A 113 -5.12 8.90 -9.83
CA ALA A 113 -5.51 7.78 -8.99
C ALA A 113 -6.13 6.67 -9.85
N LEU A 114 -6.10 5.44 -9.33
CA LEU A 114 -6.74 4.28 -9.94
C LEU A 114 -7.90 3.81 -9.06
N GLY A 115 -9.05 3.57 -9.69
CA GLY A 115 -10.27 3.10 -9.04
C GLY A 115 -11.07 2.21 -9.96
N THR A 116 -12.39 2.15 -9.74
CA THR A 116 -13.32 1.27 -10.47
C THR A 116 -14.29 2.03 -11.38
N HIS A 117 -14.04 3.33 -11.56
CA HIS A 117 -14.77 4.21 -12.46
C HIS A 117 -13.92 5.45 -12.75
N GLU A 118 -14.23 6.15 -13.83
CA GLU A 118 -13.61 7.43 -14.16
C GLU A 118 -14.23 8.58 -13.37
N GLY A 119 -13.43 9.58 -13.01
CA GLY A 119 -13.94 10.78 -12.36
C GLY A 119 -12.88 11.61 -11.67
N THR A 120 -13.26 12.17 -10.53
CA THR A 120 -12.40 12.96 -9.64
C THR A 120 -12.61 12.45 -8.23
N VAL A 121 -11.51 12.26 -7.50
CA VAL A 121 -11.51 11.80 -6.11
C VAL A 121 -10.68 12.75 -5.26
N GLN A 122 -11.01 12.84 -3.97
CA GLN A 122 -10.17 13.57 -3.02
C GLN A 122 -9.03 12.69 -2.53
N LEU A 123 -7.81 13.10 -2.82
CA LEU A 123 -6.61 12.54 -2.21
C LEU A 123 -6.34 13.27 -0.90
N MET A 124 -6.35 12.52 0.20
CA MET A 124 -6.10 13.03 1.53
C MET A 124 -4.61 12.93 1.85
N ARG A 125 -3.94 14.08 2.02
CA ARG A 125 -2.53 14.14 2.43
C ARG A 125 -2.38 14.18 3.96
N ALA A 126 -1.25 13.71 4.49
CA ALA A 126 -0.99 13.75 5.93
C ALA A 126 -0.90 15.18 6.48
N GLU A 127 -1.37 15.41 7.71
CA GLU A 127 -1.37 16.72 8.40
C GLU A 127 -0.02 17.46 8.39
N ASN A 128 1.09 16.72 8.38
CA ASN A 128 2.44 17.28 8.41
C ASN A 128 3.07 17.40 7.02
N PHE A 129 2.28 17.38 5.95
CA PHE A 129 2.78 17.42 4.57
C PHE A 129 3.69 18.62 4.33
N GLU A 130 3.26 19.84 4.68
CA GLU A 130 4.08 21.05 4.52
C GLU A 130 5.41 21.00 5.30
N ALA A 131 5.46 20.28 6.42
CA ALA A 131 6.67 20.18 7.24
C ALA A 131 7.64 19.08 6.78
N ASN A 132 7.13 18.05 6.08
CA ASN A 132 7.94 16.96 5.54
C ASN A 132 7.23 16.28 4.34
N PRO A 133 7.22 16.92 3.16
CA PRO A 133 6.48 16.44 2.01
C PRO A 133 6.91 15.03 1.57
N GLU A 134 8.21 14.76 1.54
CA GLU A 134 8.76 13.45 1.15
C GLU A 134 8.28 12.31 2.05
N GLY A 135 8.28 12.51 3.36
CA GLY A 135 7.83 11.48 4.32
C GLY A 135 6.31 11.41 4.48
N ALA A 136 5.59 12.44 4.06
CA ALA A 136 4.14 12.55 4.14
C ALA A 136 3.43 12.02 2.90
N SER A 137 4.06 12.11 1.72
CA SER A 137 3.51 11.58 0.47
C SER A 137 3.36 10.05 0.50
N VAL A 138 4.21 9.33 1.24
CA VAL A 138 4.09 7.87 1.50
C VAL A 138 2.96 7.53 2.49
N LYS A 139 2.03 8.45 2.74
CA LYS A 139 0.87 8.26 3.64
C LYS A 139 -0.40 8.86 3.08
N SER A 140 -0.39 9.30 1.83
CA SER A 140 -1.58 9.84 1.18
C SER A 140 -2.56 8.70 0.91
N THR A 141 -3.86 8.90 1.13
CA THR A 141 -4.90 7.87 0.91
C THR A 141 -6.13 8.47 0.25
N ILE A 142 -6.85 7.67 -0.53
CA ILE A 142 -8.14 8.04 -1.13
C ILE A 142 -9.35 7.48 -0.37
N LEU A 143 -9.13 6.77 0.75
CA LEU A 143 -10.21 6.30 1.63
C LEU A 143 -10.59 7.34 2.68
N ASP A 144 -11.90 7.57 2.81
CA ASP A 144 -12.45 8.36 3.92
C ASP A 144 -12.26 7.61 5.27
N GLY A 145 -11.58 8.27 6.23
CA GLY A 145 -11.57 7.84 7.65
C GLY A 145 -10.30 7.15 8.18
N GLY A 146 -9.18 7.19 7.47
CA GLY A 146 -7.87 6.80 8.02
C GLY A 146 -7.40 7.68 9.21
N ARG A 147 -6.50 7.14 10.05
CA ARG A 147 -6.06 7.79 11.30
C ARG A 147 -5.22 9.04 11.04
N ALA A 148 -5.62 10.17 11.65
CA ALA A 148 -4.97 11.50 11.59
C ALA A 148 -4.97 12.12 10.19
N ILE A 149 -6.18 12.32 9.67
CA ILE A 149 -6.43 12.98 8.40
C ILE A 149 -7.04 14.36 8.65
N ASP A 150 -6.42 15.39 8.10
CA ASP A 150 -6.97 16.73 8.03
C ASP A 150 -7.66 16.94 6.68
N GLN A 151 -8.98 17.12 6.71
CA GLN A 151 -9.78 17.46 5.53
C GLN A 151 -9.31 18.76 4.86
N ALA A 152 -8.61 19.65 5.57
CA ALA A 152 -8.09 20.89 4.99
C ALA A 152 -6.92 20.66 4.02
N SER A 153 -6.30 19.47 4.01
CA SER A 153 -5.18 19.10 3.13
C SER A 153 -5.59 18.19 1.97
N ALA A 154 -6.89 17.96 1.78
CA ALA A 154 -7.39 17.17 0.66
C ALA A 154 -7.26 17.93 -0.66
N ILE A 155 -6.89 17.22 -1.73
CA ILE A 155 -6.81 17.76 -3.08
C ILE A 155 -7.61 16.90 -4.05
N ASP A 156 -8.25 17.54 -5.03
CA ASP A 156 -8.93 16.84 -6.11
C ASP A 156 -7.91 16.30 -7.12
N VAL A 157 -8.00 15.01 -7.42
CA VAL A 157 -7.15 14.33 -8.41
C VAL A 157 -8.00 13.53 -9.38
N THR A 158 -7.51 13.36 -10.61
CA THR A 158 -8.16 12.51 -11.62
C THR A 158 -8.21 11.07 -11.14
N LEU A 159 -9.35 10.41 -11.33
CA LEU A 159 -9.54 8.98 -11.09
C LEU A 159 -9.74 8.27 -12.43
N LEU A 160 -8.97 7.21 -12.67
CA LEU A 160 -9.13 6.35 -13.84
C LEU A 160 -9.76 5.00 -13.45
N ASP A 161 -10.57 4.46 -14.35
CA ASP A 161 -11.14 3.12 -14.24
C ASP A 161 -10.06 2.07 -14.58
N PHE A 162 -9.53 1.42 -13.55
CA PHE A 162 -8.47 0.41 -13.69
C PHE A 162 -8.92 -0.82 -14.49
N PRO A 163 -10.08 -1.46 -14.21
CA PRO A 163 -10.61 -2.51 -15.08
C PRO A 163 -10.66 -2.13 -16.57
N ALA A 164 -11.21 -0.97 -16.90
CA ALA A 164 -11.31 -0.51 -18.28
C ALA A 164 -9.92 -0.30 -18.91
N LEU A 165 -9.01 0.31 -18.16
CA LEU A 165 -7.64 0.56 -18.56
C LEU A 165 -6.87 -0.73 -18.84
N VAL A 166 -7.02 -1.75 -17.97
CA VAL A 166 -6.40 -3.07 -18.18
C VAL A 166 -6.92 -3.72 -19.45
N ALA A 167 -8.25 -3.71 -19.66
CA ALA A 167 -8.84 -4.28 -20.88
C ALA A 167 -8.32 -3.59 -22.15
N GLN A 168 -8.19 -2.27 -22.12
CA GLN A 168 -7.64 -1.48 -23.23
C GLN A 168 -6.17 -1.84 -23.48
N LEU A 169 -5.33 -1.80 -22.44
CA LEU A 169 -3.90 -2.08 -22.58
C LEU A 169 -3.65 -3.49 -23.10
N VAL A 170 -4.42 -4.48 -22.65
CA VAL A 170 -4.32 -5.84 -23.17
C VAL A 170 -4.76 -5.92 -24.62
N ALA A 171 -5.82 -5.20 -25.02
CA ALA A 171 -6.24 -5.15 -26.42
C ALA A 171 -5.17 -4.52 -27.34
N GLU A 172 -4.42 -3.52 -26.84
CA GLU A 172 -3.40 -2.80 -27.59
C GLU A 172 -2.04 -3.53 -27.61
N ARG A 173 -1.65 -4.13 -26.48
CA ARG A 173 -0.30 -4.66 -26.21
C ARG A 173 -0.24 -6.18 -26.14
N GLY A 174 -1.39 -6.85 -26.10
CA GLY A 174 -1.52 -8.31 -26.03
C GLY A 174 -1.48 -8.86 -24.60
N GLU A 175 -0.56 -8.40 -23.75
CA GLU A 175 -0.50 -8.80 -22.35
C GLU A 175 0.11 -7.72 -21.44
N ILE A 176 -0.18 -7.83 -20.15
CA ILE A 176 0.52 -7.11 -19.09
C ILE A 176 1.36 -8.14 -18.34
N ALA A 177 2.68 -8.04 -18.42
CA ALA A 177 3.59 -8.98 -17.79
C ALA A 177 3.58 -8.84 -16.27
N PHE A 178 3.46 -7.59 -15.78
CA PHE A 178 3.56 -7.29 -14.35
C PHE A 178 2.69 -6.12 -13.91
N VAL A 179 2.08 -6.24 -12.72
CA VAL A 179 1.39 -5.14 -12.03
C VAL A 179 1.87 -5.06 -10.58
N LYS A 180 2.43 -3.91 -10.19
CA LYS A 180 2.54 -3.53 -8.78
C LYS A 180 1.34 -2.66 -8.42
N MET A 181 0.66 -2.97 -7.33
CA MET A 181 -0.51 -2.25 -6.82
C MET A 181 -0.37 -1.90 -5.34
N ASP A 182 -0.31 -0.61 -5.08
CA ASP A 182 -0.10 -0.01 -3.75
C ASP A 182 -0.65 1.41 -3.84
N ILE A 183 -1.97 1.52 -3.75
CA ILE A 183 -2.77 2.72 -4.02
C ILE A 183 -3.45 3.23 -2.74
N GLU A 184 -2.87 2.86 -1.59
CA GLU A 184 -3.18 3.30 -0.23
C GLU A 184 -4.67 3.24 0.11
N GLY A 185 -5.26 2.03 0.00
CA GLY A 185 -6.57 1.69 0.56
C GLY A 185 -7.67 1.37 -0.46
N ALA A 186 -7.44 1.59 -1.75
CA ALA A 186 -8.42 1.22 -2.78
C ALA A 186 -8.19 -0.18 -3.38
N GLU A 187 -7.15 -0.91 -2.96
CA GLU A 187 -6.73 -2.18 -3.57
C GLU A 187 -7.84 -3.22 -3.52
N GLY A 188 -8.47 -3.41 -2.36
CA GLY A 188 -9.50 -4.45 -2.18
C GLY A 188 -10.69 -4.26 -3.11
N VAL A 189 -11.13 -3.01 -3.32
CA VAL A 189 -12.25 -2.70 -4.22
C VAL A 189 -11.82 -2.89 -5.67
N VAL A 190 -10.66 -2.36 -6.06
CA VAL A 190 -10.12 -2.48 -7.41
C VAL A 190 -9.91 -3.94 -7.81
N LEU A 191 -9.40 -4.77 -6.91
CA LEU A 191 -9.16 -6.19 -7.17
C LEU A 191 -10.45 -6.98 -7.34
N ARG A 192 -11.46 -6.73 -6.49
CA ARG A 192 -12.78 -7.39 -6.61
C ARG A 192 -13.43 -7.08 -7.96
N ASP A 193 -13.44 -5.81 -8.35
CA ASP A 193 -14.08 -5.37 -9.58
C ASP A 193 -13.26 -5.78 -10.82
N SER A 194 -11.95 -5.99 -10.66
CA SER A 194 -11.04 -6.49 -11.71
C SER A 194 -10.93 -8.02 -11.76
N ALA A 195 -11.61 -8.77 -10.88
CA ALA A 195 -11.34 -10.19 -10.66
C ALA A 195 -11.46 -11.04 -11.95
N GLN A 196 -12.48 -10.78 -12.77
CA GLN A 196 -12.67 -11.51 -14.04
C GLN A 196 -11.58 -11.21 -15.06
N LEU A 197 -11.11 -9.95 -15.13
CA LEU A 197 -10.02 -9.54 -16.01
C LEU A 197 -8.70 -10.18 -15.56
N ILE A 198 -8.41 -10.11 -14.26
CA ILE A 198 -7.22 -10.73 -13.66
C ILE A 198 -7.23 -12.25 -13.90
N ALA A 199 -8.37 -12.91 -13.72
CA ALA A 199 -8.49 -14.35 -13.99
C ALA A 199 -8.30 -14.71 -15.47
N SER A 200 -8.68 -13.81 -16.38
CA SER A 200 -8.59 -14.03 -17.83
C SER A 200 -7.17 -13.82 -18.35
N TYR A 201 -6.49 -12.76 -17.89
CA TYR A 201 -5.18 -12.36 -18.42
C TYR A 201 -3.99 -12.81 -17.56
N LYS A 202 -4.24 -13.15 -16.29
CA LYS A 202 -3.27 -13.72 -15.34
C LYS A 202 -1.92 -12.99 -15.30
N PRO A 203 -1.90 -11.65 -15.15
CA PRO A 203 -0.64 -10.94 -14.95
C PRO A 203 0.04 -11.41 -13.66
N VAL A 204 1.37 -11.32 -13.60
CA VAL A 204 2.07 -11.42 -12.31
C VAL A 204 1.77 -10.15 -11.52
N MET A 205 1.29 -10.29 -10.29
CA MET A 205 0.90 -9.14 -9.47
C MET A 205 1.62 -9.12 -8.11
N VAL A 206 2.07 -7.93 -7.70
CA VAL A 206 2.39 -7.61 -6.30
C VAL A 206 1.39 -6.61 -5.81
N ILE A 207 0.73 -6.93 -4.70
CA ILE A 207 -0.31 -6.09 -4.09
C ILE A 207 0.12 -5.82 -2.66
N GLU A 208 0.28 -4.55 -2.32
CA GLU A 208 0.46 -4.12 -0.93
C GLU A 208 -0.93 -3.80 -0.36
N SER A 209 -1.41 -4.62 0.58
CA SER A 209 -2.66 -4.33 1.30
C SER A 209 -2.35 -4.03 2.77
N ALA A 210 -2.96 -2.96 3.27
CA ALA A 210 -2.83 -2.52 4.66
C ALA A 210 -3.45 -3.50 5.66
N THR A 211 -4.34 -4.42 5.24
CA THR A 211 -5.00 -5.37 6.15
C THR A 211 -5.09 -6.80 5.61
N THR A 212 -4.79 -7.77 6.49
CA THR A 212 -4.97 -9.22 6.22
C THR A 212 -6.43 -9.61 5.95
N SER A 213 -7.40 -8.74 6.30
CA SER A 213 -8.84 -8.97 6.08
C SER A 213 -9.22 -8.85 4.60
N GLU A 214 -8.71 -7.83 3.91
CA GLU A 214 -9.06 -7.56 2.51
C GLU A 214 -8.50 -8.62 1.56
N TYR A 215 -7.32 -9.16 1.87
CA TYR A 215 -6.70 -10.22 1.05
C TYR A 215 -7.53 -11.51 1.04
N ASN A 216 -8.15 -11.88 2.17
CA ASN A 216 -8.92 -13.12 2.30
C ASN A 216 -10.28 -13.06 1.59
N GLU A 217 -10.84 -11.88 1.38
CA GLU A 217 -12.10 -11.70 0.63
C GLU A 217 -11.89 -11.80 -0.89
N VAL A 218 -10.70 -11.45 -1.37
CA VAL A 218 -10.34 -11.46 -2.80
C VAL A 218 -9.81 -12.84 -3.24
N ALA A 219 -9.17 -13.58 -2.33
CA ALA A 219 -8.55 -14.89 -2.62
C ALA A 219 -9.51 -16.09 -2.47
N ALA A 220 -10.78 -15.87 -2.13
CA ALA A 220 -11.82 -16.89 -1.96
C ALA A 220 -12.64 -17.09 -3.25
#